data_AF-A0A7W5XG85-F1
#
_entry.id   AF-A0A7W5XG85-F1
#
_cell.length_a   1.000
_cell.length_b   1.000
_cell.length_c   1.000
_cell.angle_alpha   90.00
_cell.angle_beta   90.00
_cell.angle_gamma   90.00
#
_symmetry.space_group_name_H-M   'P 1'
#
loop_
_entity.id
_entity.type
_entity.pdbx_description
1 polymer ?
#
loop_
_entity_poly.entity_id
_entity_poly.type
_entity_poly.pdbx_seq_one_letter_code
_entity_poly.pdbx_strand_id
1 'polypeptide(L)' 'MTNLASQQPGYLGFESARGADGFGILISFWKDEESIRAWKGVVDHVEAQRRGRQDWYSKYEIRVALVQRAYGFDSENQ' A
#
# COMPACT_ATOMS: atom_id res chain seq x y z
N MET A 1 5.90 -4.14 6.75
CA MET A 1 5.58 -3.84 5.33
C MET A 1 6.16 -2.50 4.90
N THR A 2 5.92 -1.41 5.64
CA THR A 2 6.35 -0.05 5.28
C THR A 2 7.86 0.15 5.14
N ASN A 3 8.66 -0.40 6.06
CA ASN A 3 10.12 -0.26 6.05
C ASN A 3 10.79 -0.93 4.82
N LEU A 4 10.20 -2.01 4.30
CA LEU A 4 10.70 -2.70 3.11
C LEU A 4 10.27 -2.00 1.82
N ALA A 5 9.07 -1.40 1.81
CA ALA A 5 8.55 -0.66 0.67
C ALA A 5 9.40 0.58 0.38
N SER A 6 9.76 1.32 1.44
CA SER A 6 10.53 2.55 1.33
C SER A 6 11.95 2.37 0.79
N GLN A 7 12.47 1.15 0.76
CA GLN A 7 13.79 0.82 0.22
C GLN A 7 13.75 0.43 -1.25
N GLN A 8 12.57 0.27 -1.84
CA GLN A 8 12.44 -0.16 -3.22
C GLN A 8 12.62 1.00 -4.20
N PRO A 9 13.30 0.78 -5.34
CA PRO A 9 13.36 1.74 -6.42
C PRO A 9 11.96 2.16 -6.88
N GLY A 10 11.74 3.48 -6.98
CA GLY A 10 10.48 4.04 -7.46
C GLY A 10 9.37 4.10 -6.41
N TYR A 11 9.63 3.81 -5.14
CA TYR A 11 8.69 4.10 -4.05
C TYR A 11 8.55 5.62 -3.87
N LEU A 12 7.30 6.11 -3.76
CA LEU A 12 7.00 7.52 -3.59
C LEU A 12 6.36 7.84 -2.24
N GLY A 13 5.82 6.85 -1.54
CA GLY A 13 5.14 7.04 -0.27
C GLY A 13 4.04 6.02 -0.03
N PHE A 14 3.36 6.17 1.10
CA PHE A 14 2.19 5.39 1.41
C PHE A 14 1.22 6.22 2.26
N GLU A 15 -0.05 5.86 2.17
CA GLU A 15 -1.11 6.35 3.03
C GLU A 15 -1.81 5.13 3.64
N SER A 16 -2.25 5.25 4.89
CA SER A 16 -3.04 4.20 5.53
C SER A 16 -4.12 4.79 6.41
N ALA A 17 -5.30 4.21 6.35
CA ALA A 17 -6.42 4.52 7.23
C ALA A 17 -6.97 3.22 7.82
N ARG A 18 -7.38 3.26 9.09
CA ARG A 18 -8.01 2.13 9.78
C ARG A 18 -9.22 2.64 10.56
N GLY A 19 -10.39 2.10 10.25
CA GLY A 19 -11.62 2.32 10.98
C GLY A 19 -11.69 1.48 12.25
N ALA A 20 -12.49 1.94 13.22
CA ALA A 20 -12.77 1.21 14.47
C ALA A 20 -13.55 -0.09 14.25
N ASP A 21 -14.21 -0.22 13.09
CA ASP A 21 -14.89 -1.44 12.60
C ASP A 21 -13.92 -2.50 12.05
N GLY A 22 -12.61 -2.22 12.07
CA GLY A 22 -11.56 -3.10 11.56
C GLY A 22 -11.28 -2.94 10.07
N PHE A 23 -12.09 -2.18 9.33
CA PHE A 23 -11.84 -1.88 7.93
C PHE A 23 -10.56 -1.05 7.80
N GLY A 24 -9.67 -1.45 6.89
CA GLY A 24 -8.41 -0.75 6.68
C GLY A 24 -8.05 -0.66 5.21
N ILE A 25 -7.51 0.48 4.83
CA ILE A 25 -6.95 0.73 3.52
C ILE A 25 -5.48 1.09 3.70
N LEU A 26 -4.65 0.52 2.84
CA LEU A 26 -3.27 0.92 2.67
C LEU A 26 -3.02 1.18 1.18
N ILE A 27 -2.59 2.39 0.86
CA ILE A 27 -2.25 2.82 -0.49
C ILE A 27 -0.75 3.05 -0.51
N SER A 28 -0.05 2.51 -1.50
CA SER A 28 1.36 2.80 -1.72
C SER A 28 1.52 3.41 -3.10
N PHE A 29 2.30 4.47 -3.18
CA PHE A 29 2.53 5.23 -4.40
C PHE A 29 3.87 4.85 -5.01
N TRP A 30 3.87 4.69 -6.32
CA TRP A 30 5.00 4.20 -7.08
C TRP A 30 5.16 5.00 -8.36
N LYS A 31 6.40 5.13 -8.81
CA LYS A 31 6.77 5.86 -10.02
C LYS A 31 6.17 5.23 -11.29
N ASP A 32 6.18 3.91 -11.39
CA ASP A 32 5.75 3.17 -12.57
C ASP A 32 5.31 1.73 -12.23
N GLU A 33 4.71 1.06 -13.21
CA GLU A 33 4.19 -0.31 -13.05
C GLU A 33 5.31 -1.34 -12.88
N GLU A 34 6.52 -1.08 -13.38
CA GLU A 34 7.67 -1.95 -13.21
C GLU A 34 8.10 -2.01 -11.74
N SER A 35 8.23 -0.85 -11.09
CA SER A 35 8.45 -0.74 -9.65
C SER A 35 7.36 -1.45 -8.83
N ILE A 36 6.09 -1.34 -9.24
CA ILE A 36 4.97 -2.04 -8.57
C ILE A 36 5.12 -3.55 -8.71
N ARG A 37 5.48 -4.06 -9.91
CA ARG A 37 5.70 -5.50 -10.13
C ARG A 37 6.90 -6.02 -9.33
N ALA A 38 8.00 -5.28 -9.31
CA ALA A 38 9.18 -5.63 -8.52
C ALA A 38 8.84 -5.68 -7.03
N TRP A 39 8.13 -4.66 -6.53
CA TRP A 39 7.64 -4.66 -5.15
C TRP A 39 6.68 -5.80 -4.87
N LYS A 40 5.76 -6.12 -5.78
CA LYS A 40 4.87 -7.28 -5.64
C LYS A 40 5.67 -8.58 -5.51
N GLY A 41 6.78 -8.75 -6.23
CA GLY A 41 7.66 -9.92 -6.07
C GLY A 41 8.36 -9.98 -4.70
N VAL A 42 8.71 -8.83 -4.12
CA VAL A 42 9.26 -8.72 -2.75
C VAL A 42 8.17 -8.91 -1.69
N VAL A 43 6.96 -8.45 -1.99
CA VAL A 43 5.73 -8.55 -1.18
C VAL A 43 4.90 -9.75 -1.55
N ASP A 44 5.40 -10.71 -2.32
CA ASP A 44 4.72 -11.99 -2.46
C ASP A 44 4.86 -12.71 -1.11
N HIS A 45 4.17 -12.23 -0.08
CA HIS A 45 2.94 -12.76 0.51
C HIS A 45 3.00 -14.23 0.92
N VAL A 46 4.15 -14.89 0.87
CA VAL A 46 4.31 -16.24 1.40
C VAL A 46 3.97 -16.26 2.89
N GLU A 47 4.37 -15.25 3.67
CA GLU A 47 4.05 -15.22 5.12
C GLU A 47 2.66 -14.63 5.44
N ALA A 48 2.16 -13.71 4.61
CA ALA A 48 0.84 -13.09 4.78
C ALA A 48 -0.32 -13.94 4.21
N GLN A 49 -0.11 -14.72 3.15
CA GLN A 49 -1.07 -15.74 2.70
C GLN A 49 -1.09 -16.93 3.66
N ARG A 50 0.06 -17.30 4.24
CA ARG A 50 0.16 -18.43 5.18
C ARG A 50 -0.51 -18.15 6.53
N ARG A 51 -0.42 -16.93 7.07
CA ARG A 51 -1.06 -16.57 8.35
C ARG A 51 -2.36 -15.76 8.21
N GLY A 52 -2.44 -14.87 7.22
CA GLY A 52 -3.54 -13.92 7.09
C GLY A 52 -4.85 -14.51 6.57
N ARG A 53 -4.80 -15.60 5.77
CA ARG A 53 -6.00 -16.31 5.32
C ARG A 53 -6.70 -17.13 6.41
N GLN A 54 -5.99 -17.49 7.49
CA GLN A 54 -6.58 -18.19 8.63
C GLN A 54 -6.99 -17.24 9.76
N ASP A 55 -6.20 -16.19 10.07
CA ASP A 55 -6.38 -15.47 11.34
C ASP A 55 -6.74 -13.98 11.24
N TRP A 56 -6.42 -13.25 10.15
CA TRP A 56 -6.42 -11.78 10.19
C TRP A 56 -7.32 -11.05 9.17
N TYR A 57 -7.69 -11.68 8.06
CA TYR A 57 -8.53 -11.05 7.05
C TYR A 57 -9.62 -11.98 6.55
N SER A 58 -10.87 -11.67 6.88
CA SER A 58 -12.06 -12.34 6.31
C SER A 58 -12.20 -12.09 4.81
N LYS A 59 -11.68 -10.95 4.31
CA LYS A 59 -11.63 -10.56 2.90
C LYS A 59 -10.59 -9.44 2.69
N TYR A 60 -9.93 -9.43 1.52
CA TYR A 60 -9.13 -8.29 1.06
C TYR A 60 -9.18 -8.18 -0.47
N GLU A 61 -8.81 -7.01 -0.99
CA GLU A 61 -8.69 -6.76 -2.44
C GLU A 61 -7.47 -5.86 -2.70
N ILE A 62 -6.75 -6.13 -3.79
CA ILE A 62 -5.62 -5.32 -4.23
C ILE A 62 -6.00 -4.69 -5.57
N ARG A 63 -5.80 -3.38 -5.68
CA ARG A 63 -6.02 -2.62 -6.91
C ARG A 63 -4.76 -1.86 -7.27
N VAL A 64 -4.43 -1.84 -8.55
CA VAL A 64 -3.37 -1.02 -9.12
C VAL A 64 -4.04 0.03 -10.00
N ALA A 65 -3.75 1.30 -9.75
CA ALA A 65 -4.38 2.42 -10.44
C ALA A 65 -3.35 3.49 -10.79
N LEU A 66 -3.61 4.22 -11.88
CA LEU A 66 -2.81 5.37 -12.30
C LEU A 66 -3.40 6.64 -11.69
N VAL A 67 -2.60 7.34 -10.89
CA VAL A 67 -2.95 8.69 -10.42
C VAL A 67 -2.69 9.67 -11.56
N GLN A 68 -3.76 10.22 -12.13
CA GLN A 68 -3.64 11.21 -13.22
C GLN A 68 -3.46 12.63 -12.70
N ARG A 69 -4.01 12.94 -11.51
CA ARG A 69 -3.96 14.25 -10.86
C ARG A 69 -4.01 14.06 -9.34
N ALA A 70 -3.30 14.90 -8.61
CA ALA A 70 -3.35 14.97 -7.15
C ALA A 70 -3.27 16.44 -6.73
N TYR A 71 -4.13 16.86 -5.82
CA TYR A 71 -4.17 18.21 -5.26
C TYR A 71 -4.23 18.09 -3.74
N GLY A 72 -3.53 18.97 -3.03
CA GLY A 72 -3.54 19.03 -1.58
C GLY A 72 -3.80 20.45 -1.10
N PHE A 73 -4.52 20.56 0.00
CA PHE A 73 -4.63 21.79 0.78
C PHE A 73 -4.11 21.49 2.17
N ASP A 74 -3.15 22.29 2.62
CA ASP A 74 -2.58 22.20 3.96
C ASP A 74 -2.84 23.52 4.68
N SER A 75 -3.68 23.49 5.71
CA SER A 75 -4.03 24.66 6.49
C SER A 75 -2.99 25.04 7.54
N GLU A 76 -1.97 24.21 7.78
CA GLU A 76 -0.97 24.44 8.84
C GLU A 76 0.22 25.31 8.41
N ASN A 77 0.21 25.85 7.18
CA ASN A 77 1.23 26.79 6.68
C ASN A 77 0.74 28.24 6.55
N GLN A 78 -0.24 28.66 7.36
CA GLN A 78 -0.64 30.08 7.50
C GLN A 78 -0.15 30.69 8.81
#